data_AF-A0A822V9M9-F1
#
_entry.id   AF-A0A822V9M9-F1
#
_cell.length_a   1.000
_cell.length_b   1.000
_cell.length_c   1.000
_cell.angle_alpha   90.00
_cell.angle_beta   90.00
_cell.angle_gamma   90.00
#
_symmetry.space_group_name_H-M   'P 1'
#
loop_
_entity.id
_entity.type
_entity.pdbx_description
1 polymer ?
#
loop_
_entity_poly.entity_id
_entity_poly.type
_entity_poly.pdbx_seq_one_letter_code
_entity_poly.pdbx_strand_id
1 'polypeptide(L)'
;MTFPHEPYAVAQLAMSQLKSAIYLLLKDAKSVGMKNSEIGRALGIYTGHVEHEGHISRTLLSIMEAEGVVEQNKETKLWSLKKI
;
A
#
# COMPACT_ATOMS: atom_id res chain seq x y z
N MET A 1 21.81 2.98 -24.46
CA MET A 1 21.71 3.14 -23.00
C MET A 1 21.54 1.76 -22.41
N THR A 2 22.56 1.27 -21.72
CA THR A 2 22.62 -0.06 -21.10
C THR A 2 22.31 0.09 -19.61
N PHE A 3 21.42 -0.73 -19.06
CA PHE A 3 21.18 -0.81 -17.62
C PHE A 3 21.24 -2.28 -17.18
N PRO A 4 21.77 -2.55 -15.97
CA PRO A 4 21.16 -2.15 -14.70
C PRO A 4 22.17 -1.42 -13.79
N HIS A 5 21.99 -0.19 -13.27
CA HIS A 5 20.85 0.31 -12.49
C HIS A 5 20.21 -0.75 -11.58
N GLU A 6 21.00 -1.71 -11.08
CA GLU A 6 20.55 -2.75 -10.15
C GLU A 6 19.78 -2.15 -8.95
N PRO A 7 20.24 -1.06 -8.30
CA PRO A 7 19.44 -0.42 -7.24
C PRO A 7 18.09 0.12 -7.72
N TYR A 8 18.02 0.66 -8.93
CA TYR A 8 16.76 1.15 -9.50
C TYR A 8 15.81 -0.01 -9.81
N ALA A 9 16.30 -1.08 -10.45
CA ALA A 9 15.48 -2.24 -10.75
C ALA A 9 14.97 -2.92 -9.48
N VAL A 10 15.83 -3.05 -8.46
CA VAL A 10 15.45 -3.54 -7.12
C VAL A 10 14.38 -2.66 -6.50
N ALA A 11 14.55 -1.33 -6.53
CA ALA A 11 13.57 -0.39 -5.99
C ALA A 11 12.21 -0.48 -6.71
N GLN A 12 12.20 -0.53 -8.05
CA GLN A 12 10.97 -0.66 -8.83
C GLN A 12 10.27 -2.00 -8.56
N LEU A 13 11.02 -3.09 -8.47
CA LEU A 13 10.47 -4.41 -8.14
C LEU A 13 9.86 -4.43 -6.73
N ALA A 14 10.58 -3.92 -5.73
CA ALA A 14 10.09 -3.85 -4.36
C ALA A 14 8.82 -2.99 -4.27
N MET A 15 8.78 -1.85 -4.97
CA MET A 15 7.61 -0.99 -5.05
C MET A 15 6.42 -1.72 -5.68
N SER A 16 6.63 -2.40 -6.81
CA SER A 16 5.60 -3.19 -7.48
C SER A 16 5.05 -4.29 -6.58
N GLN A 17 5.92 -5.05 -5.92
CA GLN A 17 5.53 -6.13 -5.01
C GLN A 17 4.72 -5.63 -3.81
N LEU A 18 5.12 -4.51 -3.20
CA LEU A 18 4.37 -3.91 -2.10
C LEU A 18 2.98 -3.43 -2.56
N LYS A 19 2.89 -2.76 -3.72
CA LYS A 19 1.59 -2.35 -4.29
C LYS A 19 0.68 -3.55 -4.60
N SER A 20 1.24 -4.62 -5.16
CA SER A 20 0.51 -5.86 -5.43
C SER A 20 0.00 -6.54 -4.16
N ALA A 21 0.81 -6.59 -3.10
CA ALA A 21 0.40 -7.16 -1.82
C ALA A 21 -0.76 -6.38 -1.19
N ILE A 22 -0.71 -5.05 -1.22
CA ILE A 22 -1.81 -4.18 -0.76
C ILE A 22 -3.07 -4.43 -1.60
N TYR A 23 -2.93 -4.49 -2.92
CA TYR A 23 -4.07 -4.73 -3.81
C TYR A 23 -4.77 -6.05 -3.50
N LEU A 24 -4.01 -7.15 -3.35
CA LEU A 24 -4.56 -8.47 -3.03
C LEU A 24 -5.28 -8.45 -1.68
N LEU A 25 -4.68 -7.82 -0.66
CA LEU A 25 -5.29 -7.70 0.66
C LEU A 25 -6.61 -6.91 0.62
N LEU A 26 -6.64 -5.77 -0.08
CA LEU A 26 -7.85 -4.97 -0.23
C LEU A 26 -8.92 -5.65 -1.09
N LYS A 27 -8.50 -6.46 -2.08
CA LYS A 27 -9.41 -7.29 -2.87
C LYS A 27 -10.14 -8.30 -1.99
N ASP A 28 -9.42 -8.93 -1.05
CA ASP A 28 -9.99 -9.89 -0.11
C ASP A 28 -10.87 -9.22 0.96
N ALA A 29 -10.51 -8.01 1.40
CA ALA A 29 -11.31 -7.18 2.31
C ALA A 29 -12.61 -6.60 1.66
N LYS A 30 -12.78 -6.73 0.34
CA LYS A 30 -13.93 -6.25 -0.44
C LYS A 30 -14.22 -4.76 -0.16
N SER A 31 -15.50 -4.40 -0.10
CA SER A 31 -15.96 -3.01 0.08
C SER A 31 -15.83 -2.46 1.49
N VAL A 32 -15.39 -3.26 2.47
CA VAL A 32 -15.21 -2.78 3.85
C VAL A 32 -14.00 -1.85 3.92
N GLY A 33 -12.96 -2.14 3.13
CA GLY A 33 -11.69 -1.41 3.18
C GLY A 33 -10.91 -1.66 4.48
N MET A 34 -9.74 -1.04 4.59
CA MET A 34 -8.82 -1.22 5.72
C MET A 34 -8.10 0.07 6.08
N LYS A 35 -7.80 0.27 7.36
CA LYS A 35 -6.93 1.35 7.85
C LYS A 35 -5.46 1.04 7.52
N ASN A 36 -4.62 2.07 7.50
CA ASN A 36 -3.17 1.91 7.29
C ASN A 36 -2.54 0.90 8.27
N SER A 37 -2.96 0.91 9.53
CA SER A 37 -2.47 -0.01 10.57
C SER A 37 -2.91 -1.45 10.34
N GLU A 38 -4.12 -1.66 9.83
CA GLU A 38 -4.65 -2.99 9.53
C GLU A 38 -3.90 -3.58 8.32
N ILE A 39 -3.66 -2.76 7.29
CA ILE A 39 -2.89 -3.16 6.11
C ILE A 39 -1.45 -3.53 6.51
N GLY A 40 -0.76 -2.67 7.25
CA GLY A 40 0.63 -2.93 7.65
C GLY A 40 0.74 -4.19 8.52
N ARG A 41 -0.13 -4.36 9.52
CA ARG A 41 -0.15 -5.57 10.37
C ARG A 41 -0.47 -6.85 9.59
N ALA A 42 -1.42 -6.81 8.65
CA ALA A 42 -1.76 -7.95 7.82
C ALA A 42 -0.61 -8.36 6.88
N LEU A 43 0.23 -7.40 6.48
CA LEU A 43 1.44 -7.65 5.68
C LEU A 43 2.68 -7.97 6.53
N GLY A 44 2.55 -8.08 7.86
CA GLY A 44 3.67 -8.32 8.77
C GLY A 44 4.66 -7.16 8.91
N ILE A 45 4.26 -5.95 8.50
CA ILE A 45 5.09 -4.74 8.57
C ILE A 45 4.86 -4.10 9.93
N TYR A 46 5.70 -4.45 10.90
CA TYR A 46 5.67 -3.92 12.27
C TYR A 46 6.68 -2.79 12.52
N THR A 47 7.41 -2.37 11.49
CA THR A 47 8.35 -1.25 11.58
C THR A 47 7.61 0.07 11.75
N GLY A 48 8.07 0.96 12.65
CA GLY A 48 7.51 2.30 12.84
C GLY A 48 8.01 2.95 14.14
N HIS A 49 7.74 4.24 14.32
CA HIS A 49 7.83 4.87 15.64
C HIS A 49 6.67 4.40 16.52
N VAL A 50 6.77 4.53 17.85
CA VAL A 50 5.79 4.02 18.84
C VAL A 50 4.31 4.34 18.49
N GLU A 51 4.03 5.48 17.84
CA GLU A 51 2.68 5.88 17.43
C GLU A 51 2.22 5.32 16.06
N HIS A 52 3.12 4.77 15.26
CA HIS A 52 2.88 4.27 13.89
C HIS A 52 3.35 2.84 13.67
N GLU A 53 3.61 2.10 14.74
CA GLU A 53 3.99 0.70 14.67
C GLU A 53 2.88 -0.12 13.99
N GLY A 54 3.26 -0.93 13.00
CA GLY A 54 2.28 -1.71 12.23
C GLY A 54 1.63 -0.97 11.08
N HIS A 55 2.01 0.28 10.79
CA HIS A 55 1.41 1.06 9.69
C HIS A 55 2.13 0.82 8.37
N ILE A 56 1.37 0.59 7.30
CA ILE A 56 1.90 0.76 5.95
C ILE A 56 2.19 2.24 5.68
N SER A 57 3.24 2.51 4.90
CA SER A 57 3.58 3.87 4.47
C SER A 57 2.39 4.52 3.76
N ARG A 58 1.97 5.69 4.25
CA ARG A 58 0.91 6.48 3.62
C ARG A 58 1.29 6.91 2.20
N THR A 59 2.56 7.20 1.97
CA THR A 59 3.06 7.59 0.64
C THR A 59 2.76 6.53 -0.40
N LEU A 60 2.90 5.24 -0.04
CA LEU A 60 2.61 4.13 -0.95
C LEU A 60 1.14 4.08 -1.35
N LEU A 61 0.24 4.26 -0.38
CA LEU A 61 -1.20 4.31 -0.63
C LEU A 61 -1.60 5.53 -1.47
N SER A 62 -0.99 6.69 -1.21
CA SER A 62 -1.20 7.89 -2.03
C SER A 62 -0.70 7.74 -3.47
N ILE A 63 0.41 7.02 -3.69
CA ILE A 63 0.85 6.66 -5.05
C ILE A 63 -0.21 5.80 -5.74
N MET A 64 -0.69 4.75 -5.07
CA MET A 64 -1.74 3.87 -5.63
C MET A 64 -3.06 4.62 -5.89
N GLU A 65 -3.40 5.61 -5.06
CA GLU A 65 -4.55 6.48 -5.25
C GLU A 65 -4.41 7.37 -6.48
N ALA A 66 -3.23 7.99 -6.67
CA ALA A 66 -2.90 8.78 -7.84
C ALA A 66 -2.90 7.92 -9.14
N GLU A 67 -2.52 6.65 -9.03
CA GLU A 67 -2.63 5.65 -10.10
C GLU A 67 -4.07 5.16 -10.33
N GLY A 68 -5.04 5.58 -9.50
CA GLY A 68 -6.45 5.24 -9.63
C GLY A 68 -6.81 3.82 -9.16
N VAL A 69 -5.93 3.14 -8.41
CA VAL A 69 -6.11 1.75 -7.96
C VAL A 69 -6.94 1.67 -6.68
N VAL A 70 -6.70 2.61 -5.75
CA VAL A 70 -7.36 2.66 -4.44
C VAL A 70 -7.96 4.04 -4.20
N GLU A 71 -8.83 4.14 -3.22
CA GLU A 71 -9.37 5.41 -2.73
C GLU A 71 -9.47 5.40 -1.21
N GLN A 72 -9.27 6.56 -0.56
CA GLN A 72 -9.47 6.71 0.87
C GLN A 72 -10.82 7.38 1.18
N ASN A 73 -11.63 6.73 2.03
CA ASN A 73 -12.76 7.41 2.64
C ASN A 73 -12.26 8.44 3.67
N LYS A 74 -12.59 9.72 3.48
CA LYS A 74 -12.09 10.82 4.33
C LYS A 74 -12.62 10.80 5.76
N GLU A 75 -13.78 10.21 6.00
CA GLU A 75 -14.41 10.14 7.32
C GLU A 75 -13.86 8.94 8.11
N THR A 76 -13.90 7.75 7.51
CA THR A 76 -13.51 6.51 8.18
C THR A 76 -12.01 6.23 8.12
N LYS A 77 -11.29 6.93 7.23
CA LYS A 77 -9.87 6.73 6.90
C LYS A 77 -9.55 5.35 6.30
N LEU A 78 -10.57 4.60 5.91
CA LEU A 78 -10.43 3.29 5.27
C LEU A 78 -10.01 3.44 3.82
N TRP A 79 -9.11 2.58 3.39
CA TRP A 79 -8.70 2.41 2.00
C TRP A 79 -9.43 1.23 1.40
N SER A 80 -9.94 1.39 0.19
CA SER A 80 -10.57 0.32 -0.58
C SER A 80 -10.10 0.38 -2.03
N LEU A 81 -10.32 -0.71 -2.77
CA LEU A 81 -10.14 -0.68 -4.22
C LEU A 81 -11.14 0.32 -4.82
N LYS A 82 -10.65 1.16 -5.73
CA LYS A 82 -11.51 2.07 -6.48
C LYS A 82 -12.43 1.25 -7.39
N LYS A 83 -13.74 1.49 -7.32
CA LYS A 83 -14.69 0.87 -8.25
C LYS A 83 -14.50 1.50 -9.63
N ILE A 84 -14.42 0.65 -10.66
CA ILE A 84 -14.44 1.05 -12.08
C ILE A 84 -15.87 1.48 -12.44
#